data_AF-A0A7V1JKL9-F1
#
_entry.id   AF-A0A7V1JKL9-F1
#
_cell.length_a   1.000
_cell.length_b   1.000
_cell.length_c   1.000
_cell.angle_alpha   90.00
_cell.angle_beta   90.00
_cell.angle_gamma   90.00
#
_symmetry.space_group_name_H-M   'P 1'
#
loop_
_entity.id
_entity.type
_entity.pdbx_description
1 polymer ?
#
loop_
_entity_poly.entity_id
_entity_poly.type
_entity_poly.pdbx_seq_one_letter_code
_entity_poly.pdbx_strand_id
1 'polypeptide(L)'
;MNWLLAVFVTGTISLLILVAAYFYMWRGGRQPSMGLWGLGWAVYVIRFLAMAGEALAAWPAPWRFGSLATLGLSGFLLLAGTCAFTGRPPSPRTYAWGLLPVAWALVAFVSLPVDYRVAAAPIFFFSSLVDLFTALSLFRYTGTVEGRGSAWGLSLAYGVWAVLKIGHLFVPPESLFFVVGLLLVNGLALALACSLIGLSLVEAERSARRRADRLNALAALTSAAGRLPSPHDLLAAALEEIGRLLGVGDGLGAFVMEGEGRYMRAVATRGFNPLCWLQREASLPEECACGKAVATGRVVWVGKGEQACAPGRDAGLAIPLLSRSEVLGVICVALPPERVLSEGERRTLTVLGRQLGAALENARLVEAMGREIERLQTLMKASRRMAAELELEKVLEGIVVVGMEAVGTDRAAVYIYDAERDRLDVSYAHGLSQTYLDFLVTSFRSVPGSRILQKPDMVWVRDAWHDPEARPLWEAARREGIRSYL
;
A
#
# COMPACT_ATOMS: atom_id res chain seq x y z
N MET A 1 17.22 24.49 57.99
CA MET A 1 15.84 24.63 57.44
C MET A 1 15.77 24.68 55.90
N ASN A 2 16.87 24.61 55.14
CA ASN A 2 16.84 24.74 53.67
C ASN A 2 16.46 23.46 52.90
N TRP A 3 16.57 22.28 53.53
CA TRP A 3 16.36 21.00 52.84
C TRP A 3 14.87 20.62 52.70
N LEU A 4 13.99 21.02 53.63
CA LEU A 4 12.54 20.79 53.52
C LEU A 4 11.96 21.50 52.29
N LEU A 5 12.38 22.73 52.05
CA LEU A 5 12.00 23.49 50.87
C LEU A 5 12.40 22.74 49.58
N ALA A 6 13.63 22.22 49.52
CA ALA A 6 14.09 21.44 48.38
C ALA A 6 13.25 20.17 48.16
N VAL A 7 12.84 19.48 49.23
CA VAL A 7 11.95 18.30 49.16
C VAL A 7 10.55 18.66 48.65
N PHE A 8 9.98 19.79 49.09
CA PHE A 8 8.67 20.24 48.60
C PHE A 8 8.72 20.71 47.14
N VAL A 9 9.78 21.43 46.75
CA VAL A 9 9.98 21.88 45.35
C VAL A 9 10.16 20.69 44.42
N THR A 10 11.03 19.74 44.76
CA THR A 10 11.24 18.52 43.96
C THR A 10 9.99 17.65 43.89
N GLY A 11 9.22 17.58 44.97
CA GLY A 11 7.92 16.90 44.99
C GLY A 11 6.88 17.56 44.11
N THR A 12 6.82 18.90 44.13
CA THR A 12 5.95 19.68 43.24
C THR A 12 6.27 19.38 41.78
N ILE A 13 7.55 19.39 41.40
CA ILE A 13 8.00 19.07 40.03
C ILE A 13 7.60 17.64 39.66
N SER A 14 7.85 16.67 40.54
CA SER A 14 7.52 15.25 40.30
C SER A 14 6.02 15.04 40.07
N LEU A 15 5.18 15.71 40.87
CA LEU A 15 3.73 15.68 40.72
C LEU A 15 3.24 16.39 39.46
N LEU A 16 3.86 17.51 39.06
CA LEU A 16 3.54 18.19 37.80
C LEU A 16 3.85 17.31 36.59
N ILE A 17 4.97 16.58 36.60
CA ILE A 17 5.30 15.60 35.56
C ILE A 17 4.24 14.49 35.51
N LEU A 18 3.81 13.98 36.67
CA LEU A 18 2.74 12.99 36.77
C LEU A 18 1.41 13.51 36.21
N VAL A 19 1.03 14.75 36.54
CA VAL A 19 -0.17 15.41 36.02
C VAL A 19 -0.11 15.54 34.50
N ALA A 20 1.03 15.99 33.96
CA ALA A 20 1.24 16.09 32.52
C ALA A 20 1.09 14.72 31.82
N ALA A 21 1.63 13.64 32.41
CA ALA A 21 1.48 12.29 31.89
C ALA A 21 0.00 11.84 31.82
N TYR A 22 -0.79 12.08 32.87
CA TYR A 22 -2.23 11.76 32.87
C TYR A 22 -3.01 12.54 31.81
N PHE A 23 -2.76 13.85 31.68
CA PHE A 23 -3.43 14.67 30.66
C PHE A 23 -3.02 14.30 29.24
N TYR A 24 -1.76 13.92 29.02
CA TYR A 24 -1.30 13.40 27.74
C TYR A 24 -2.07 12.13 27.33
N MET A 25 -2.17 11.16 28.24
CA MET A 25 -2.94 9.94 27.99
C MET A 25 -4.43 10.22 27.79
N TRP A 26 -5.01 11.14 28.55
CA TRP A 26 -6.41 11.55 28.38
C TRP A 26 -6.68 12.14 27.00
N ARG A 27 -5.77 12.99 26.48
CA ARG A 27 -5.88 13.58 25.15
C ARG A 27 -5.76 12.53 24.03
N GLY A 28 -4.91 11.52 24.22
CA GLY A 28 -4.69 10.45 23.24
C GLY A 28 -5.80 9.39 23.18
N GLY A 29 -6.36 9.00 24.33
CA GLY A 29 -7.31 7.89 24.44
C GLY A 29 -8.75 8.25 24.83
N ARG A 30 -9.03 9.51 25.20
CA ARG A 30 -10.33 9.99 25.70
C ARG A 30 -10.95 9.17 26.85
N GLN A 31 -10.15 8.44 27.62
CA GLN A 31 -10.64 7.69 28.77
C GLN A 31 -10.95 8.63 29.95
N PRO A 32 -12.22 8.73 30.40
CA PRO A 32 -12.61 9.71 31.42
C PRO A 32 -11.91 9.48 32.78
N SER A 33 -11.52 8.24 33.10
CA SER A 33 -10.74 7.91 34.30
C SER A 33 -9.39 8.63 34.37
N MET A 34 -8.67 8.71 33.24
CA MET A 34 -7.35 9.36 33.18
C MET A 34 -7.43 10.87 33.38
N GLY A 35 -8.50 11.50 32.88
CA GLY A 35 -8.77 12.92 33.12
C GLY A 35 -9.07 13.22 34.60
N LEU A 36 -9.88 12.38 35.25
CA LEU A 36 -10.21 12.51 36.68
C LEU A 36 -8.99 12.29 37.58
N TRP A 37 -8.16 11.28 37.29
CA TRP A 37 -6.90 11.08 38.00
C TRP A 37 -5.92 12.25 37.79
N GLY A 38 -5.78 12.75 36.55
CA GLY A 38 -4.97 13.94 36.26
C GLY A 38 -5.42 15.18 37.03
N LEU A 39 -6.73 15.42 37.10
CA LEU A 39 -7.30 16.52 37.88
C LEU A 39 -7.09 16.34 39.39
N GLY A 40 -7.26 15.12 39.90
CA GLY A 40 -7.01 14.79 41.30
C GLY A 40 -5.57 15.04 41.72
N TRP A 41 -4.60 14.66 40.87
CA TRP A 41 -3.19 14.96 41.09
C TRP A 41 -2.87 16.45 40.95
N ALA A 42 -3.50 17.16 40.02
CA ALA A 42 -3.32 18.61 39.86
C ALA A 42 -3.77 19.37 41.11
N VAL A 43 -4.88 18.96 41.72
CA VAL A 43 -5.35 19.51 43.00
C VAL A 43 -4.40 19.15 44.15
N TYR A 44 -3.82 17.95 44.13
CA TYR A 44 -2.82 17.53 45.13
C TYR A 44 -1.55 18.38 45.09
N VAL A 45 -1.11 18.84 43.92
CA VAL A 45 0.05 19.75 43.76
C VAL A 45 -0.11 21.01 44.63
N ILE A 46 -1.33 21.54 44.76
CA ILE A 46 -1.63 22.72 45.57
C ILE A 46 -1.22 22.50 47.04
N ARG A 47 -1.32 21.26 47.55
CA ARG A 47 -0.86 20.94 48.91
C ARG A 47 0.65 21.05 49.06
N PHE A 48 1.42 20.58 48.08
CA PHE A 48 2.88 20.68 48.09
C PHE A 48 3.34 22.14 47.94
N LEU A 49 2.66 22.92 47.10
CA LEU A 49 2.89 24.37 46.98
C LEU A 49 2.59 25.10 48.30
N ALA A 50 1.50 24.74 49.00
CA ALA A 50 1.19 25.29 50.31
C ALA A 50 2.28 24.96 51.34
N MET A 51 2.77 23.71 51.37
CA MET A 51 3.85 23.30 52.27
C MET A 51 5.18 24.03 51.96
N ALA A 52 5.49 24.23 50.69
CA ALA A 52 6.65 25.03 50.27
C ALA A 52 6.51 26.50 50.68
N GLY A 53 5.30 27.06 50.51
CA GLY A 53 4.95 28.42 50.93
C GLY A 53 5.12 28.61 52.44
N GLU A 54 4.61 27.68 53.25
CA GLU A 54 4.77 27.68 54.71
C GLU A 54 6.24 27.57 55.16
N ALA A 55 7.07 26.84 54.40
CA ALA A 55 8.50 26.73 54.68
C ALA A 55 9.28 28.00 54.31
N LEU A 56 8.81 28.78 53.33
CA LEU A 56 9.43 30.04 52.87
C LEU A 56 8.99 31.24 53.71
N ALA A 57 7.72 31.29 54.06
CA ALA A 57 7.11 32.35 54.85
C ALA A 57 6.06 31.72 55.76
N ALA A 58 5.98 32.13 57.03
CA ALA A 58 4.99 31.63 57.97
C ALA A 58 3.57 32.07 57.55
N TRP A 59 2.97 31.34 56.61
CA TRP A 59 1.67 31.69 56.04
C TRP A 59 0.56 31.63 57.10
N PRO A 60 -0.46 32.49 57.00
CA PRO A 60 -1.55 32.55 57.98
C PRO A 60 -2.29 31.21 58.11
N ALA A 61 -2.86 30.95 59.30
CA ALA A 61 -3.65 29.75 59.59
C ALA A 61 -4.72 29.37 58.55
N PRO A 62 -5.45 30.31 57.90
CA PRO A 62 -6.38 29.98 56.81
C PRO A 62 -5.79 29.15 55.66
N TRP A 63 -4.52 29.38 55.33
CA TRP A 63 -3.86 28.65 54.24
C TRP A 63 -3.62 27.18 54.58
N ARG A 64 -3.34 26.87 55.86
CA ARG A 64 -3.16 25.49 56.35
C ARG A 64 -4.43 24.68 56.19
N PHE A 65 -5.58 25.24 56.56
CA PHE A 65 -6.88 24.58 56.42
C PHE A 65 -7.35 24.52 54.97
N GLY A 66 -7.09 25.57 54.17
CA GLY A 66 -7.33 25.53 52.72
C GLY A 66 -6.57 24.40 52.03
N SER A 67 -5.31 24.17 52.41
CA SER A 67 -4.50 23.06 51.88
C SER A 67 -5.00 21.67 52.31
N LEU A 68 -5.67 21.57 53.47
CA LEU A 68 -6.35 20.33 53.89
C LEU A 68 -7.61 20.07 53.05
N ALA A 69 -8.36 21.11 52.70
CA ALA A 69 -9.52 20.98 51.82
C ALA A 69 -9.10 20.49 50.42
N THR A 70 -7.98 20.96 49.87
CA THR A 70 -7.47 20.48 48.58
C THR A 70 -7.01 19.03 48.64
N LEU A 71 -6.46 18.56 49.77
CA LEU A 71 -6.16 17.14 49.98
C LEU A 71 -7.43 16.27 49.94
N GLY A 72 -8.50 16.72 50.59
CA GLY A 72 -9.81 16.04 50.54
C GLY A 72 -10.39 16.00 49.12
N LEU A 73 -10.36 17.13 48.41
CA LEU A 73 -10.84 17.24 47.03
C LEU A 73 -10.03 16.36 46.06
N SER A 74 -8.72 16.31 46.24
CA SER A 74 -7.84 15.41 45.48
C SER A 74 -8.23 13.95 45.71
N GLY A 75 -8.41 13.52 46.96
CA GLY A 75 -8.87 12.17 47.28
C GLY A 75 -10.22 11.84 46.65
N PHE A 76 -11.16 12.77 46.64
CA PHE A 76 -12.45 12.59 45.98
C PHE A 76 -12.32 12.37 44.45
N LEU A 77 -11.52 13.20 43.78
CA LEU A 77 -11.28 13.08 42.34
C LEU A 77 -10.56 11.77 41.99
N LEU A 78 -9.61 11.33 42.82
CA LEU A 78 -8.93 10.05 42.66
C LEU A 78 -9.91 8.88 42.81
N LEU A 79 -10.80 8.93 43.80
CA LEU A 79 -11.87 7.93 43.99
C LEU A 79 -12.81 7.88 42.78
N ALA A 80 -13.23 9.04 42.27
CA ALA A 80 -14.07 9.13 41.08
C ALA A 80 -13.37 8.54 39.84
N GLY A 81 -12.07 8.82 39.65
CA GLY A 81 -11.26 8.23 38.60
C GLY A 81 -11.18 6.71 38.69
N THR A 82 -10.98 6.16 39.89
CA THR A 82 -10.92 4.70 40.13
C THR A 82 -12.27 4.02 39.90
N CYS A 83 -13.38 4.65 40.31
CA CYS A 83 -14.72 4.18 40.01
C CYS A 83 -14.98 4.14 38.48
N ALA A 84 -14.63 5.21 37.77
CA ALA A 84 -14.72 5.26 36.30
C ALA A 84 -13.85 4.19 35.63
N PHE A 85 -12.65 3.93 36.15
CA PHE A 85 -11.76 2.88 35.67
C PHE A 85 -12.34 1.47 35.84
N THR A 86 -12.99 1.19 36.97
CA THR A 86 -13.61 -0.11 37.26
C THR A 86 -14.98 -0.32 36.58
N GLY A 87 -15.47 0.66 35.80
CA GLY A 87 -16.77 0.60 35.14
C GLY A 87 -17.96 0.68 36.10
N ARG A 88 -17.75 1.09 37.36
CA ARG A 88 -18.80 1.25 38.36
C ARG A 88 -19.01 2.74 38.62
N PRO A 89 -20.08 3.36 38.11
CA PRO A 89 -20.35 4.77 38.40
C PRO A 89 -20.50 4.94 39.92
N PRO A 90 -19.93 6.01 40.52
CA PRO A 90 -20.03 6.19 41.97
C PRO A 90 -21.50 6.38 42.34
N SER A 91 -21.97 5.68 43.36
CA SER A 91 -23.33 5.88 43.86
C SER A 91 -23.47 7.31 44.44
N PRO A 92 -24.68 7.88 44.49
CA PRO A 92 -24.91 9.17 45.16
C PRO A 92 -24.38 9.21 46.60
N ARG A 93 -24.40 8.07 47.29
CA ARG A 93 -23.80 7.92 48.63
C ARG A 93 -22.28 8.03 48.59
N THR A 94 -21.62 7.40 47.62
CA THR A 94 -20.16 7.48 47.43
C THR A 94 -19.71 8.92 47.15
N TYR A 95 -20.49 9.68 46.37
CA TYR A 95 -20.27 11.11 46.15
C TYR A 95 -20.38 11.92 47.45
N ALA A 96 -21.40 11.66 48.28
CA ALA A 96 -21.58 12.32 49.56
C ALA A 96 -20.43 12.02 50.55
N TRP A 97 -20.01 10.76 50.65
CA TRP A 97 -18.86 10.36 51.47
C TRP A 97 -17.55 10.99 51.02
N GLY A 98 -17.36 11.17 49.71
CA GLY A 98 -16.15 11.77 49.17
C GLY A 98 -16.03 13.28 49.35
N LEU A 99 -17.16 13.99 49.52
CA LEU A 99 -17.17 15.44 49.82
C LEU A 99 -17.08 15.75 51.32
N LEU A 100 -17.35 14.76 52.18
CA LEU A 100 -17.31 14.89 53.64
C LEU A 100 -15.94 15.39 54.18
N PRO A 101 -14.77 14.98 53.66
CA PRO A 101 -13.47 15.52 54.07
C PRO A 101 -13.27 17.00 53.69
N VAL A 102 -13.85 17.45 52.57
CA VAL A 102 -13.80 18.85 52.13
C VAL A 102 -14.69 19.71 53.02
N ALA A 103 -15.91 19.24 53.31
CA ALA A 103 -16.80 19.89 54.27
C ALA A 103 -16.19 19.94 55.68
N TRP A 104 -15.55 18.85 56.13
CA TRP A 104 -14.84 18.79 57.40
C TRP A 104 -13.69 19.81 57.49
N ALA A 105 -12.87 19.95 56.44
CA ALA A 105 -11.81 20.94 56.40
C ALA A 105 -12.34 22.38 56.57
N LEU A 106 -13.49 22.68 55.94
CA LEU A 106 -14.15 23.98 56.04
C LEU A 106 -14.76 24.22 57.43
N VAL A 107 -15.37 23.20 58.04
CA VAL A 107 -15.94 23.30 59.39
C VAL A 107 -14.83 23.47 60.44
N ALA A 108 -13.75 22.70 60.33
CA ALA A 108 -12.58 22.80 61.19
C ALA A 108 -11.89 24.18 61.11
N PHE A 109 -11.97 24.85 59.95
CA PHE A 109 -11.49 26.21 59.78
C PHE A 109 -12.34 27.26 60.52
N VAL A 110 -13.67 27.10 60.51
CA VAL A 110 -14.61 28.12 61.02
C VAL A 110 -14.92 27.97 62.51
N SER A 111 -14.93 26.75 63.06
CA SER A 111 -15.78 26.48 64.24
C SER A 111 -15.07 26.11 65.55
N LEU A 112 -13.74 25.87 65.59
CA LEU A 112 -13.12 25.31 66.80
C LEU A 112 -11.62 25.67 66.97
N PRO A 113 -11.11 25.85 68.20
CA PRO A 113 -9.69 25.80 68.50
C PRO A 113 -9.22 24.32 68.52
N VAL A 114 -9.36 23.62 67.40
CA VAL A 114 -8.90 22.22 67.26
C VAL A 114 -7.45 22.21 66.82
N ASP A 115 -6.64 21.38 67.48
CA ASP A 115 -5.28 21.08 67.05
C ASP A 115 -5.25 20.61 65.59
N TYR A 116 -4.33 21.17 64.80
CA TYR A 116 -4.18 20.84 63.38
C TYR A 116 -4.12 19.33 63.11
N ARG A 117 -3.50 18.54 64.00
CA ARG A 117 -3.41 17.08 63.87
C ARG A 117 -4.79 16.41 63.95
N VAL A 118 -5.63 16.84 64.88
CA VAL A 118 -7.00 16.32 65.06
C VAL A 118 -7.87 16.74 63.88
N ALA A 119 -7.73 17.97 63.40
CA ALA A 119 -8.44 18.46 62.22
C ALA A 119 -8.00 17.73 60.92
N ALA A 120 -6.72 17.39 60.79
CA ALA A 120 -6.16 16.74 59.62
C ALA A 120 -6.48 15.23 59.56
N ALA A 121 -6.60 14.55 60.71
CA ALA A 121 -6.71 13.09 60.77
C ALA A 121 -7.81 12.50 59.86
N PRO A 122 -9.08 12.95 59.87
CA PRO A 122 -10.12 12.38 59.01
C PRO A 122 -9.82 12.48 57.52
N ILE A 123 -9.15 13.56 57.09
CA ILE A 123 -8.81 13.81 55.68
C ILE A 123 -7.67 12.90 55.24
N PHE A 124 -6.65 12.72 56.09
CA PHE A 124 -5.54 11.79 55.82
C PHE A 124 -6.02 10.34 55.79
N PHE A 125 -6.90 9.93 56.71
CA PHE A 125 -7.52 8.61 56.68
C PHE A 125 -8.32 8.37 55.41
N PHE A 126 -9.19 9.32 55.03
CA PHE A 126 -9.96 9.22 53.79
C PHE A 126 -9.07 9.11 52.56
N SER A 127 -8.10 10.03 52.40
CA SER A 127 -7.22 10.03 51.22
C SER A 127 -6.40 8.74 51.12
N SER A 128 -5.98 8.18 52.25
CA SER A 128 -5.23 6.92 52.29
C SER A 128 -6.11 5.70 51.97
N LEU A 129 -7.37 5.69 52.42
CA LEU A 129 -8.33 4.66 52.02
C LEU A 129 -8.62 4.69 50.51
N VAL A 130 -8.67 5.88 49.91
CA VAL A 130 -8.81 6.03 48.46
C VAL A 130 -7.59 5.47 47.72
N ASP A 131 -6.38 5.79 48.18
CA ASP A 131 -5.15 5.25 47.59
C ASP A 131 -5.12 3.72 47.69
N LEU A 132 -5.47 3.15 48.86
CA LEU A 132 -5.54 1.71 49.05
C LEU A 132 -6.62 1.05 48.17
N PHE A 133 -7.78 1.69 48.04
CA PHE A 133 -8.84 1.22 47.13
C PHE A 133 -8.38 1.24 45.66
N THR A 134 -7.65 2.28 45.27
CA THR A 134 -7.06 2.42 43.93
C THR A 134 -6.00 1.34 43.69
N ALA A 135 -5.13 1.10 44.66
CA ALA A 135 -4.15 0.02 44.64
C ALA A 135 -4.80 -1.36 44.44
N LEU A 136 -5.83 -1.69 45.24
CA LEU A 136 -6.54 -2.96 45.14
C LEU A 136 -7.30 -3.13 43.82
N SER A 137 -7.87 -2.03 43.29
CA SER A 137 -8.57 -2.04 42.01
C SER A 137 -7.60 -2.31 40.85
N LEU A 138 -6.44 -1.66 40.85
CA LEU A 138 -5.36 -1.90 39.89
C LEU A 138 -4.78 -3.31 40.02
N PHE A 139 -4.61 -3.81 41.26
CA PHE A 139 -4.15 -5.18 41.49
C PHE A 139 -5.09 -6.21 40.87
N ARG A 140 -6.41 -6.08 41.10
CA ARG A 140 -7.40 -6.99 40.51
C ARG A 140 -7.40 -6.95 38.97
N TYR A 141 -7.18 -5.77 38.40
CA TYR A 141 -7.07 -5.60 36.94
C TYR A 141 -5.82 -6.27 36.35
N THR A 142 -4.71 -6.38 37.10
CA THR A 142 -3.50 -7.09 36.64
C THR A 142 -3.70 -8.59 36.45
N GLY A 143 -4.70 -9.18 37.10
CA GLY A 143 -5.00 -10.61 37.01
C GLY A 143 -5.68 -11.03 35.70
N THR A 144 -6.21 -10.08 34.92
CA THR A 144 -7.12 -10.36 33.79
C THR A 144 -6.56 -10.08 32.40
N VAL A 145 -5.40 -9.42 32.26
CA VAL A 145 -4.86 -8.99 30.95
C VAL A 145 -3.38 -9.39 30.79
N GLU A 146 -2.99 -9.78 29.57
CA GLU A 146 -1.59 -9.96 29.13
C GLU A 146 -0.82 -8.63 29.17
N GLY A 147 -0.41 -8.23 30.37
CA GLY A 147 0.30 -6.98 30.65
C GLY A 147 0.82 -6.90 32.08
N ARG A 148 1.16 -8.05 32.67
CA ARG A 148 1.46 -8.25 34.11
C ARG A 148 2.47 -7.27 34.72
N GLY A 149 3.36 -6.69 33.94
CA GLY A 149 4.45 -5.85 34.46
C GLY A 149 4.03 -4.43 34.88
N SER A 150 3.20 -3.73 34.10
CA SER A 150 3.01 -2.29 34.30
C SER A 150 1.98 -1.95 35.39
N ALA A 151 0.82 -2.63 35.39
CA ALA A 151 -0.24 -2.32 36.34
C ALA A 151 0.06 -2.81 37.79
N TRP A 152 0.97 -3.78 37.94
CA TRP A 152 1.41 -4.25 39.26
C TRP A 152 2.28 -3.20 39.97
N GLY A 153 3.20 -2.57 39.25
CA GLY A 153 4.01 -1.46 39.78
C GLY A 153 3.15 -0.27 40.20
N LEU A 154 2.12 0.07 39.42
CA LEU A 154 1.14 1.10 39.79
C LEU A 154 0.39 0.76 41.08
N SER A 155 -0.09 -0.48 41.21
CA SER A 155 -0.80 -0.95 42.41
C SER A 155 0.07 -0.82 43.66
N LEU A 156 1.33 -1.27 43.58
CA LEU A 156 2.28 -1.17 44.68
C LEU A 156 2.54 0.29 45.08
N ALA A 157 2.71 1.18 44.11
CA ALA A 157 2.96 2.60 44.35
C ALA A 157 1.81 3.26 45.14
N TYR A 158 0.57 3.04 44.73
CA TYR A 158 -0.61 3.54 45.45
C TYR A 158 -0.74 2.91 46.86
N GLY A 159 -0.40 1.63 47.01
CA GLY A 159 -0.40 0.96 48.31
C GLY A 159 0.61 1.55 49.29
N VAL A 160 1.84 1.80 48.83
CA VAL A 160 2.87 2.47 49.64
C VAL A 160 2.47 3.90 49.97
N TRP A 161 1.88 4.63 49.02
CA TRP A 161 1.40 6.00 49.25
C TRP A 161 0.34 6.06 50.35
N ALA A 162 -0.60 5.11 50.38
CA ALA A 162 -1.61 5.02 51.43
C ALA A 162 -0.97 4.88 52.83
N VAL A 163 0.06 4.04 52.97
CA VAL A 163 0.76 3.81 54.24
C VAL A 163 1.55 5.05 54.67
N LEU A 164 2.32 5.65 53.76
CA LEU A 164 3.11 6.85 54.06
C LEU A 164 2.23 8.03 54.46
N LYS A 165 1.09 8.19 53.77
CA LYS A 165 0.15 9.28 54.00
C LYS A 165 -0.46 9.21 55.41
N ILE A 166 -0.85 8.03 55.89
CA ILE A 166 -1.28 7.84 57.30
C ILE A 166 -0.10 8.08 58.27
N GLY A 167 1.09 7.59 57.93
CA GLY A 167 2.29 7.74 58.76
C GLY A 167 2.63 9.19 59.11
N HIS A 168 2.40 10.14 58.18
CA HIS A 168 2.62 11.57 58.41
C HIS A 168 1.81 12.17 59.58
N LEU A 169 0.72 11.52 60.03
CA LEU A 169 -0.05 11.97 61.20
C LEU A 169 0.69 11.70 62.52
N PHE A 170 1.48 10.63 62.57
CA PHE A 170 2.13 10.13 63.78
C PHE A 170 3.61 10.48 63.85
N VAL A 171 4.22 10.77 62.71
CA VAL A 171 5.65 11.06 62.59
C VAL A 171 5.89 12.57 62.74
N PRO A 172 6.71 13.02 63.71
CA PRO A 172 6.97 14.44 63.90
C PRO A 172 7.73 15.05 62.70
N PRO A 173 7.44 16.30 62.30
CA PRO A 173 8.04 16.93 61.10
C PRO A 173 9.57 17.02 61.11
N GLU A 174 10.17 17.06 62.30
CA GLU A 174 11.62 17.16 62.49
C GLU A 174 12.35 15.81 62.37
N SER A 175 11.61 14.71 62.33
CA SER A 175 12.20 13.37 62.27
C SER A 175 12.72 13.05 60.88
N LEU A 176 13.81 12.27 60.83
CA LEU A 176 14.34 11.72 59.58
C LEU A 176 13.27 10.91 58.81
N PHE A 177 12.39 10.19 59.53
CA PHE A 177 11.30 9.41 58.93
C PHE A 177 10.31 10.27 58.13
N PHE A 178 10.04 11.51 58.56
CA PHE A 178 9.18 12.44 57.83
C PHE A 178 9.79 12.80 56.46
N VAL A 179 11.09 13.07 56.46
CA VAL A 179 11.87 13.43 55.26
C VAL A 179 11.94 12.28 54.28
N VAL A 180 12.30 11.10 54.78
CA VAL A 180 12.41 9.87 53.98
C VAL A 180 11.04 9.53 53.38
N GLY A 181 9.96 9.68 54.15
CA GLY A 181 8.59 9.50 53.65
C GLY A 181 8.25 10.43 52.48
N LEU A 182 8.57 11.73 52.59
CA LEU A 182 8.35 12.68 51.51
C LEU A 182 9.19 12.37 50.26
N LEU A 183 10.47 12.02 50.43
CA LEU A 183 11.33 11.63 49.31
C LEU A 183 10.82 10.37 48.61
N LEU A 184 10.29 9.41 49.37
CA LEU A 184 9.72 8.18 48.81
C LEU A 184 8.42 8.48 48.04
N VAL A 185 7.57 9.38 48.54
CA VAL A 185 6.39 9.87 47.79
C VAL A 185 6.81 10.53 46.48
N ASN A 186 7.85 11.37 46.47
CA ASN A 186 8.36 12.01 45.26
C ASN A 186 8.86 10.99 44.25
N GLY A 187 9.66 10.00 44.71
CA GLY A 187 10.17 8.93 43.87
C GLY A 187 9.06 8.06 43.26
N LEU A 188 8.02 7.75 44.03
CA LEU A 188 6.85 7.01 43.55
C LEU A 188 6.06 7.80 42.50
N ALA A 189 5.87 9.11 42.68
CA ALA A 189 5.20 9.96 41.70
C ALA A 189 5.95 9.98 40.35
N LEU A 190 7.29 10.07 40.38
CA LEU A 190 8.11 10.04 39.18
C LEU A 190 8.10 8.66 38.50
N ALA A 191 8.24 7.58 39.27
CA ALA A 191 8.18 6.21 38.76
C ALA A 191 6.83 5.94 38.07
N LEU A 192 5.73 6.41 38.67
CA LEU A 192 4.39 6.34 38.11
C LEU A 192 4.32 7.11 36.79
N ALA A 193 4.82 8.34 36.75
CA ALA A 193 4.83 9.16 35.53
C ALA A 193 5.63 8.51 34.40
N CYS A 194 6.84 8.01 34.70
CA CYS A 194 7.68 7.29 33.74
C CYS A 194 7.00 6.03 33.21
N SER A 195 6.31 5.26 34.06
CA SER A 195 5.57 4.08 33.63
C SER A 195 4.41 4.42 32.69
N LEU A 196 3.66 5.50 32.96
CA LEU A 196 2.57 5.95 32.09
C LEU A 196 3.08 6.46 30.74
N ILE A 197 4.17 7.23 30.74
CA ILE A 197 4.83 7.70 29.51
C ILE A 197 5.36 6.50 28.71
N GLY A 198 6.02 5.54 29.37
CA GLY A 198 6.52 4.33 28.73
C GLY A 198 5.43 3.51 28.05
N LEU A 199 4.27 3.33 28.71
CA LEU A 199 3.10 2.68 28.11
C LEU A 199 2.61 3.41 26.87
N SER A 200 2.50 4.75 26.93
CA SER A 200 2.07 5.55 25.79
C SER A 200 3.04 5.49 24.60
N LEU A 201 4.34 5.42 24.87
CA LEU A 201 5.37 5.25 23.84
C LEU A 201 5.29 3.88 23.19
N VAL A 202 5.10 2.81 23.97
CA VAL A 202 4.94 1.45 23.45
C VAL A 202 3.66 1.33 22.60
N GLU A 203 2.55 1.94 23.03
CA GLU A 203 1.31 1.98 22.23
C GLU A 203 1.48 2.79 20.94
N ALA A 204 2.14 3.96 21.02
CA ALA A 204 2.45 4.77 19.85
C ALA A 204 3.33 4.01 18.86
N GLU A 205 4.38 3.33 19.34
CA GLU A 205 5.28 2.53 18.53
C GLU A 205 4.56 1.33 17.88
N ARG A 206 3.73 0.61 18.63
CA ARG A 206 2.89 -0.47 18.08
C ARG A 206 1.94 0.04 17.01
N SER A 207 1.34 1.22 17.18
CA SER A 207 0.46 1.81 16.19
C SER A 207 1.22 2.28 14.93
N ALA A 208 2.42 2.83 15.11
CA ALA A 208 3.31 3.24 14.03
C ALA A 208 3.80 2.03 13.24
N ARG A 209 4.22 0.95 13.91
CA ARG A 209 4.62 -0.32 13.28
C ARG A 209 3.47 -0.92 12.47
N ARG A 210 2.25 -1.02 13.04
CA ARG A 210 1.07 -1.50 12.27
C ARG A 210 0.77 -0.66 11.03
N ARG A 211 0.97 0.67 11.09
CA ARG A 211 0.81 1.55 9.91
C ARG A 211 1.93 1.32 8.91
N ALA A 212 3.18 1.19 9.36
CA ALA A 212 4.34 0.90 8.52
C ALA A 212 4.20 -0.47 7.83
N ASP A 213 3.78 -1.52 8.55
CA ASP A 213 3.55 -2.85 7.98
C ASP A 213 2.44 -2.83 6.93
N ARG A 214 1.35 -2.08 7.17
CA ARG A 214 0.28 -1.88 6.20
C ARG A 214 0.77 -1.15 4.95
N LEU A 215 1.58 -0.10 5.12
CA LEU A 215 2.19 0.66 4.02
C LEU A 215 3.21 -0.18 3.25
N ASN A 216 4.00 -1.02 3.93
CA ASN A 216 4.99 -1.91 3.33
C ASN A 216 4.32 -3.05 2.53
N ALA A 217 3.22 -3.62 3.03
CA ALA A 217 2.44 -4.60 2.29
C ALA A 217 1.83 -3.98 1.01
N LEU A 218 1.33 -2.75 1.10
CA LEU A 218 0.85 -1.98 -0.06
C LEU A 218 1.99 -1.62 -1.03
N ALA A 219 3.19 -1.30 -0.53
CA ALA A 219 4.37 -0.97 -1.33
C ALA A 219 4.99 -2.19 -2.02
N ALA A 220 4.96 -3.36 -1.37
CA ALA A 220 5.41 -4.62 -1.96
C ALA A 220 4.53 -4.97 -3.18
N LEU A 221 3.21 -4.81 -3.04
CA LEU A 221 2.22 -4.98 -4.10
C LEU A 221 2.46 -4.08 -5.32
N THR A 222 2.77 -2.81 -5.11
CA THR A 222 3.10 -1.89 -6.21
C THR A 222 4.46 -2.15 -6.83
N SER A 223 5.46 -2.60 -6.06
CA SER A 223 6.80 -2.89 -6.60
C SER A 223 6.82 -4.13 -7.52
N ALA A 224 5.98 -5.13 -7.24
CA ALA A 224 5.79 -6.29 -8.10
C ALA A 224 5.00 -5.91 -9.37
N ALA A 225 4.01 -5.03 -9.22
CA ALA A 225 3.16 -4.54 -10.31
C ALA A 225 3.92 -3.78 -11.40
N GLY A 226 4.98 -3.05 -11.06
CA GLY A 226 5.78 -2.28 -12.03
C GLY A 226 6.76 -3.09 -12.89
N ARG A 227 6.99 -4.38 -12.58
CA ARG A 227 7.97 -5.22 -13.31
C ARG A 227 7.35 -6.14 -14.35
N LEU A 228 6.04 -6.32 -14.31
CA LEU A 228 5.34 -7.26 -15.18
C LEU A 228 4.86 -6.53 -16.45
N PRO A 229 5.37 -6.89 -17.64
CA PRO A 229 5.03 -6.20 -18.88
C PRO A 229 3.61 -6.52 -19.38
N SER A 230 2.98 -7.55 -18.82
CA SER A 230 1.68 -8.05 -19.25
C SER A 230 0.57 -7.71 -18.25
N PRO A 231 -0.57 -7.16 -18.70
CA PRO A 231 -1.78 -7.00 -17.89
C PRO A 231 -2.24 -8.31 -17.23
N HIS A 232 -2.02 -9.45 -17.87
CA HIS A 232 -2.36 -10.77 -17.33
C HIS A 232 -1.57 -11.08 -16.06
N ASP A 233 -0.25 -10.98 -16.14
CA ASP A 233 0.63 -11.38 -15.04
C ASP A 233 0.49 -10.42 -13.86
N LEU A 234 0.35 -9.12 -14.13
CA LEU A 234 0.06 -8.10 -13.14
C LEU A 234 -1.20 -8.45 -12.33
N LEU A 235 -2.31 -8.73 -13.03
CA LEU A 235 -3.58 -8.99 -12.38
C LEU A 235 -3.61 -10.36 -11.70
N ALA A 236 -2.95 -11.37 -12.26
CA ALA A 236 -2.80 -12.68 -11.61
C ALA A 236 -2.06 -12.57 -10.26
N ALA A 237 -0.96 -11.83 -10.21
CA ALA A 237 -0.22 -11.56 -8.97
C ALA A 237 -1.07 -10.75 -7.96
N ALA A 238 -1.82 -9.77 -8.45
CA ALA A 238 -2.73 -8.98 -7.61
C ALA A 238 -3.83 -9.84 -6.98
N LEU A 239 -4.40 -10.80 -7.73
CA LEU A 239 -5.41 -11.72 -7.22
C LEU A 239 -4.85 -12.60 -6.09
N GLU A 240 -3.60 -13.06 -6.21
CA GLU A 240 -2.97 -13.88 -5.17
C GLU A 240 -2.82 -13.11 -3.85
N GLU A 241 -2.36 -11.87 -3.90
CA GLU A 241 -2.17 -11.07 -2.70
C GLU A 241 -3.50 -10.58 -2.09
N ILE A 242 -4.46 -10.17 -2.92
CA ILE A 242 -5.80 -9.81 -2.45
C ILE A 242 -6.47 -11.02 -1.79
N GLY A 243 -6.29 -12.22 -2.35
CA GLY A 243 -6.73 -13.47 -1.73
C GLY A 243 -6.10 -13.67 -0.35
N ARG A 244 -4.78 -13.49 -0.22
CA ARG A 244 -4.06 -13.59 1.06
C ARG A 244 -4.54 -12.55 2.08
N LEU A 245 -4.74 -11.31 1.66
CA LEU A 245 -5.19 -10.20 2.51
C LEU A 245 -6.61 -10.40 3.03
N LEU A 246 -7.49 -10.95 2.19
CA LEU A 246 -8.89 -11.21 2.54
C LEU A 246 -9.12 -12.59 3.18
N GLY A 247 -8.11 -13.48 3.19
CA GLY A 247 -8.23 -14.85 3.65
C GLY A 247 -9.07 -15.73 2.73
N VAL A 248 -9.08 -15.44 1.42
CA VAL A 248 -9.89 -16.11 0.41
C VAL A 248 -8.97 -16.89 -0.54
N GLY A 249 -9.12 -18.21 -0.58
CA GLY A 249 -8.31 -19.08 -1.44
C GLY A 249 -8.80 -19.17 -2.88
N ASP A 250 -10.11 -19.04 -3.11
CA ASP A 250 -10.78 -19.23 -4.40
C ASP A 250 -11.98 -18.29 -4.53
N GLY A 251 -12.37 -17.98 -5.77
CA GLY A 251 -13.45 -17.06 -6.08
C GLY A 251 -12.98 -15.63 -6.27
N LEU A 252 -11.83 -15.43 -6.91
CA LEU A 252 -11.37 -14.11 -7.35
C LEU A 252 -11.24 -14.04 -8.87
N GLY A 253 -11.70 -12.94 -9.47
CA GLY A 253 -11.58 -12.67 -10.90
C GLY A 253 -11.18 -11.23 -11.15
N ALA A 254 -10.24 -11.01 -12.06
CA ALA A 254 -9.83 -9.69 -12.53
C ALA A 254 -10.31 -9.50 -13.97
N PHE A 255 -11.00 -8.39 -14.18
CA PHE A 255 -11.63 -8.03 -15.44
C PHE A 255 -11.14 -6.67 -15.89
N VAL A 256 -11.02 -6.50 -17.20
CA VAL A 256 -10.45 -5.31 -17.81
C VAL A 256 -11.44 -4.76 -18.83
N MET A 257 -11.62 -3.44 -18.86
CA MET A 257 -12.58 -2.75 -19.71
C MET A 257 -12.06 -2.63 -21.14
N GLU A 258 -12.88 -2.96 -22.14
CA GLU A 258 -12.61 -2.82 -23.57
C GLU A 258 -13.77 -2.11 -24.30
N GLY A 259 -13.51 -1.56 -25.49
CA GLY A 259 -14.51 -0.89 -26.32
C GLY A 259 -15.16 0.34 -25.69
N GLU A 260 -14.35 1.32 -25.25
CA GLU A 260 -14.81 2.53 -24.52
C GLU A 260 -15.60 2.23 -23.23
N GLY A 261 -15.25 1.15 -22.54
CA GLY A 261 -15.90 0.80 -21.28
C GLY A 261 -17.24 0.06 -21.45
N ARG A 262 -17.55 -0.44 -22.65
CA ARG A 262 -18.79 -1.21 -22.89
C ARG A 262 -18.69 -2.67 -22.48
N TYR A 263 -17.50 -3.27 -22.55
CA TYR A 263 -17.33 -4.70 -22.33
C TYR A 263 -16.22 -4.98 -21.32
N MET A 264 -16.36 -6.07 -20.57
CA MET A 264 -15.31 -6.58 -19.68
C MET A 264 -14.75 -7.88 -20.23
N ARG A 265 -13.43 -7.92 -20.39
CA ARG A 265 -12.72 -9.16 -20.68
C ARG A 265 -12.11 -9.71 -19.38
N ALA A 266 -12.35 -10.98 -19.10
CA ALA A 266 -11.66 -11.67 -18.02
C ALA A 266 -10.18 -11.81 -18.38
N VAL A 267 -9.31 -11.33 -17.50
CA VAL A 267 -7.85 -11.35 -17.71
C VAL A 267 -7.18 -12.35 -16.79
N ALA A 268 -7.63 -12.48 -15.54
CA ALA A 268 -7.11 -13.50 -14.62
C ALA A 268 -8.25 -14.01 -13.72
N THR A 269 -8.24 -15.30 -13.37
CA THR A 269 -9.24 -15.89 -12.47
C THR A 269 -8.60 -16.94 -11.56
N ARG A 270 -9.14 -17.11 -10.35
CA ARG A 270 -8.72 -18.11 -9.37
C ARG A 270 -9.94 -18.68 -8.65
N GLY A 271 -10.32 -19.91 -8.98
CA GLY A 271 -11.53 -20.56 -8.44
C GLY A 271 -12.82 -19.75 -8.65
N PHE A 272 -12.77 -18.78 -9.57
CA PHE A 272 -13.89 -17.94 -9.95
C PHE A 272 -14.45 -18.50 -11.23
N ASN A 273 -15.54 -19.25 -11.12
CA ASN A 273 -16.24 -19.71 -12.29
C ASN A 273 -16.99 -18.51 -12.89
N PRO A 274 -16.60 -17.99 -14.07
CA PRO A 274 -17.18 -16.77 -14.60
C PRO A 274 -18.52 -17.05 -15.29
N LEU A 275 -19.38 -17.87 -14.68
CA LEU A 275 -20.77 -18.04 -15.10
C LEU A 275 -21.54 -16.71 -15.11
N CYS A 276 -21.00 -15.69 -14.45
CA CYS A 276 -21.14 -14.30 -14.83
C CYS A 276 -20.54 -14.06 -16.25
N TRP A 277 -21.34 -14.33 -17.30
CA TRP A 277 -21.25 -13.63 -18.59
C TRP A 277 -20.15 -14.06 -19.59
N LEU A 278 -19.40 -15.14 -19.36
CA LEU A 278 -18.37 -15.68 -20.27
C LEU A 278 -18.84 -16.06 -21.70
N GLN A 279 -20.12 -15.84 -22.06
CA GLN A 279 -20.68 -16.32 -23.33
C GLN A 279 -21.08 -15.25 -24.34
N ARG A 280 -21.23 -13.97 -23.99
CA ARG A 280 -21.57 -12.92 -24.98
C ARG A 280 -20.98 -11.59 -24.56
N GLU A 281 -20.49 -10.82 -25.53
CA GLU A 281 -20.11 -9.40 -25.47
C GLU A 281 -21.30 -8.51 -25.03
N ALA A 282 -21.88 -8.79 -23.87
CA ALA A 282 -23.04 -8.12 -23.34
C ALA A 282 -22.60 -7.07 -22.31
N SER A 283 -23.22 -5.91 -22.39
CA SER A 283 -23.04 -4.80 -21.46
C SER A 283 -23.28 -5.23 -20.01
N LEU A 284 -22.45 -4.70 -19.10
CA LEU A 284 -22.58 -4.88 -17.65
C LEU A 284 -23.98 -4.51 -17.14
N PRO A 285 -24.68 -5.38 -16.40
CA PRO A 285 -25.85 -4.97 -15.65
C PRO A 285 -25.43 -3.97 -14.56
N GLU A 286 -26.04 -2.79 -14.54
CA GLU A 286 -25.77 -1.76 -13.51
C GLU A 286 -26.06 -2.24 -12.09
N GLU A 287 -26.88 -3.29 -11.94
CA GLU A 287 -27.37 -3.79 -10.66
C GLU A 287 -26.39 -4.72 -9.93
N CYS A 288 -25.41 -5.31 -10.64
CA CYS A 288 -24.45 -6.25 -10.05
C CYS A 288 -23.24 -5.51 -9.43
N ALA A 289 -22.61 -6.09 -8.40
CA ALA A 289 -21.50 -5.48 -7.65
C ALA A 289 -20.38 -4.91 -8.55
N CYS A 290 -19.98 -5.68 -9.57
CA CYS A 290 -18.93 -5.28 -10.51
C CYS A 290 -19.41 -4.09 -11.39
N GLY A 291 -20.66 -4.10 -11.85
CA GLY A 291 -21.26 -2.99 -12.61
C GLY A 291 -21.35 -1.70 -11.78
N LYS A 292 -21.85 -1.78 -10.54
CA LYS A 292 -21.88 -0.64 -9.60
C LYS A 292 -20.48 -0.10 -9.32
N ALA A 293 -19.46 -0.96 -9.18
CA ALA A 293 -18.09 -0.53 -8.95
C ALA A 293 -17.50 0.21 -10.15
N VAL A 294 -17.79 -0.25 -11.37
CA VAL A 294 -17.38 0.43 -12.61
C VAL A 294 -18.09 1.77 -12.76
N ALA A 295 -19.41 1.83 -12.53
CA ALA A 295 -20.19 3.06 -12.67
C ALA A 295 -19.82 4.12 -11.60
N THR A 296 -19.55 3.71 -10.36
CA THR A 296 -19.28 4.63 -9.26
C THR A 296 -17.80 4.94 -9.05
N GLY A 297 -16.90 4.11 -9.58
CA GLY A 297 -15.46 4.16 -9.29
C GLY A 297 -15.13 3.92 -7.81
N ARG A 298 -16.01 3.26 -7.05
CA ARG A 298 -15.83 2.97 -5.62
C ARG A 298 -15.82 1.48 -5.35
N VAL A 299 -15.19 1.08 -4.25
CA VAL A 299 -15.27 -0.30 -3.75
C VAL A 299 -16.71 -0.57 -3.33
N VAL A 300 -17.33 -1.58 -3.95
CA VAL A 300 -18.72 -1.98 -3.70
C VAL A 300 -18.71 -3.32 -2.99
N TRP A 301 -19.51 -3.43 -1.93
CA TRP A 301 -19.80 -4.69 -1.27
C TRP A 301 -21.31 -4.91 -1.29
N VAL A 302 -21.69 -6.09 -1.70
CA VAL A 302 -23.08 -6.53 -1.83
C VAL A 302 -23.28 -7.68 -0.85
N GLY A 303 -24.19 -7.49 0.11
CA GLY A 303 -24.52 -8.46 1.15
C GLY A 303 -25.66 -9.40 0.76
N LYS A 304 -26.14 -10.20 1.72
CA LYS A 304 -27.18 -11.21 1.51
C LYS A 304 -28.48 -10.61 0.93
N GLY A 305 -28.94 -11.16 -0.19
CA GLY A 305 -30.24 -10.82 -0.80
C GLY A 305 -30.17 -9.76 -1.91
N GLU A 306 -28.99 -9.20 -2.18
CA GLU A 306 -28.72 -8.42 -3.39
C GLU A 306 -28.05 -9.29 -4.46
N GLN A 307 -28.28 -8.96 -5.74
CA GLN A 307 -27.86 -9.80 -6.86
C GLN A 307 -26.33 -9.74 -7.04
N ALA A 308 -25.64 -10.76 -6.54
CA ALA A 308 -24.23 -10.97 -6.84
C ALA A 308 -24.07 -11.33 -8.32
N CYS A 309 -22.90 -11.02 -8.89
CA CYS A 309 -22.68 -11.28 -10.32
C CYS A 309 -22.58 -12.79 -10.66
N ALA A 310 -22.42 -13.70 -9.68
CA ALA A 310 -22.26 -15.14 -9.91
C ALA A 310 -23.47 -15.96 -9.41
N PRO A 311 -24.06 -16.87 -10.23
CA PRO A 311 -25.14 -17.74 -9.78
C PRO A 311 -24.65 -18.70 -8.68
N GLY A 312 -25.38 -18.76 -7.56
CA GLY A 312 -25.06 -19.63 -6.40
C GLY A 312 -24.19 -18.99 -5.31
N ARG A 313 -23.89 -17.69 -5.38
CA ARG A 313 -23.25 -16.94 -4.27
C ARG A 313 -24.02 -15.65 -4.01
N ASP A 314 -24.51 -15.47 -2.79
CA ASP A 314 -25.42 -14.35 -2.44
C ASP A 314 -24.72 -13.04 -2.06
N ALA A 315 -23.38 -12.97 -2.13
CA ALA A 315 -22.61 -11.79 -1.74
C ALA A 315 -21.28 -11.69 -2.49
N GLY A 316 -20.84 -10.45 -2.75
CA GLY A 316 -19.63 -10.19 -3.52
C GLY A 316 -19.03 -8.80 -3.25
N LEU A 317 -17.71 -8.74 -3.31
CA LEU A 317 -16.91 -7.52 -3.23
C LEU A 317 -16.37 -7.19 -4.63
N ALA A 318 -16.48 -5.95 -5.04
CA ALA A 318 -15.91 -5.43 -6.28
C ALA A 318 -14.99 -4.25 -6.00
N ILE A 319 -13.77 -4.33 -6.53
CA ILE A 319 -12.69 -3.35 -6.35
C ILE A 319 -12.38 -2.76 -7.73
N PRO A 320 -12.76 -1.51 -8.02
CA PRO A 320 -12.46 -0.89 -9.30
C PRO A 320 -10.96 -0.60 -9.43
N LEU A 321 -10.43 -0.83 -10.63
CA LEU A 321 -9.06 -0.52 -11.03
C LEU A 321 -9.05 0.86 -11.69
N LEU A 322 -8.70 1.88 -10.92
CA LEU A 322 -8.77 3.27 -11.37
C LEU A 322 -7.39 3.79 -11.78
N SER A 323 -7.30 4.38 -12.95
CA SER A 323 -6.23 5.33 -13.23
C SER A 323 -6.80 6.71 -13.44
N ARG A 324 -6.23 7.70 -12.74
CA ARG A 324 -6.73 9.08 -12.71
C ARG A 324 -8.22 9.13 -12.30
N SER A 325 -9.12 9.31 -13.27
CA SER A 325 -10.58 9.38 -13.10
C SER A 325 -11.32 8.32 -13.93
N GLU A 326 -10.60 7.38 -14.55
CA GLU A 326 -11.15 6.37 -15.43
C GLU A 326 -11.02 4.98 -14.79
N VAL A 327 -12.08 4.17 -14.88
CA VAL A 327 -12.07 2.78 -14.44
C VAL A 327 -11.59 1.90 -15.59
N LEU A 328 -10.38 1.38 -15.48
CA LEU A 328 -9.76 0.53 -16.50
C LEU A 328 -10.13 -0.95 -16.37
N GLY A 329 -10.69 -1.34 -15.21
CA GLY A 329 -11.08 -2.71 -14.91
C GLY A 329 -11.68 -2.86 -13.51
N VAL A 330 -11.95 -4.08 -13.10
CA VAL A 330 -12.49 -4.41 -11.77
C VAL A 330 -11.99 -5.77 -11.31
N ILE A 331 -11.68 -5.88 -10.02
CA ILE A 331 -11.44 -7.16 -9.35
C ILE A 331 -12.68 -7.52 -8.57
N CYS A 332 -13.24 -8.69 -8.84
CA CYS A 332 -14.41 -9.21 -8.13
C CYS A 332 -14.00 -10.41 -7.26
N VAL A 333 -14.45 -10.38 -6.01
CA VAL A 333 -14.14 -11.36 -4.96
C VAL A 333 -15.45 -11.90 -4.42
N ALA A 334 -15.60 -13.22 -4.46
CA ALA A 334 -16.68 -13.91 -3.80
C ALA A 334 -16.40 -13.97 -2.30
N LEU A 335 -17.32 -13.42 -1.49
CA LEU A 335 -17.23 -13.45 -0.04
C LEU A 335 -18.50 -14.07 0.56
N PRO A 336 -18.42 -14.71 1.73
CA PRO A 336 -19.59 -15.15 2.46
C PRO A 336 -20.51 -13.97 2.79
N PRO A 337 -21.85 -14.14 2.74
CA PRO A 337 -22.80 -13.07 3.02
C PRO A 337 -22.71 -12.51 4.44
N GLU A 338 -22.18 -13.27 5.40
CA GLU A 338 -21.98 -12.83 6.78
C GLU A 338 -20.77 -11.89 6.96
N ARG A 339 -19.93 -11.74 5.93
CA ARG A 339 -18.70 -10.95 6.03
C ARG A 339 -18.99 -9.45 5.94
N VAL A 340 -18.78 -8.73 7.04
CA VAL A 340 -18.85 -7.27 7.07
C VAL A 340 -17.47 -6.67 6.81
N LEU A 341 -17.37 -5.83 5.78
CA LEU A 341 -16.16 -5.05 5.47
C LEU A 341 -16.05 -3.82 6.37
N SER A 342 -14.97 -3.75 7.16
CA SER A 342 -14.63 -2.59 7.98
C SER A 342 -14.25 -1.38 7.12
N GLU A 343 -14.43 -0.18 7.65
CA GLU A 343 -14.02 1.06 6.97
C GLU A 343 -12.51 1.08 6.66
N GLY A 344 -11.68 0.50 7.53
CA GLY A 344 -10.24 0.36 7.30
C GLY A 344 -9.90 -0.55 6.11
N GLU A 345 -10.63 -1.66 5.94
CA GLU A 345 -10.48 -2.55 4.78
C GLU A 345 -10.95 -1.86 3.50
N ARG A 346 -12.11 -1.18 3.50
CA ARG A 346 -12.59 -0.42 2.32
C ARG A 346 -11.59 0.63 1.84
N ARG A 347 -10.98 1.37 2.77
CA ARG A 347 -9.93 2.34 2.45
C ARG A 347 -8.69 1.66 1.86
N THR A 348 -8.27 0.54 2.45
CA THR A 348 -7.13 -0.23 1.96
C THR A 348 -7.37 -0.74 0.54
N LEU A 349 -8.54 -1.32 0.27
CA LEU A 349 -8.92 -1.82 -1.05
C LEU A 349 -9.08 -0.68 -2.07
N THR A 350 -9.58 0.48 -1.65
CA THR A 350 -9.65 1.66 -2.53
C THR A 350 -8.25 2.13 -2.97
N VAL A 351 -7.30 2.16 -2.05
CA VAL A 351 -5.90 2.52 -2.36
C VAL A 351 -5.29 1.49 -3.30
N LEU A 352 -5.52 0.20 -3.05
CA LEU A 352 -5.07 -0.88 -3.92
C LEU A 352 -5.64 -0.78 -5.33
N GLY A 353 -6.96 -0.56 -5.46
CA GLY A 353 -7.60 -0.40 -6.76
C GLY A 353 -7.01 0.74 -7.60
N ARG A 354 -6.68 1.87 -6.96
CA ARG A 354 -6.01 3.00 -7.64
C ARG A 354 -4.59 2.67 -8.08
N GLN A 355 -3.82 2.00 -7.22
CA GLN A 355 -2.44 1.62 -7.54
C GLN A 355 -2.37 0.58 -8.66
N LEU A 356 -3.24 -0.44 -8.58
CA LEU A 356 -3.36 -1.47 -9.61
C LEU A 356 -3.88 -0.89 -10.93
N GLY A 357 -4.80 0.08 -10.90
CA GLY A 357 -5.26 0.78 -12.09
C GLY A 357 -4.14 1.56 -12.78
N ALA A 358 -3.32 2.30 -12.04
CA ALA A 358 -2.14 2.98 -12.60
C ALA A 358 -1.11 1.99 -13.18
N ALA A 359 -0.86 0.86 -12.51
CA ALA A 359 0.03 -0.18 -13.03
C ALA A 359 -0.54 -0.86 -14.29
N LEU A 360 -1.85 -1.09 -14.33
CA LEU A 360 -2.55 -1.66 -15.48
C LEU A 360 -2.48 -0.72 -16.70
N GLU A 361 -2.63 0.59 -16.50
CA GLU A 361 -2.42 1.58 -17.56
C GLU A 361 -1.01 1.49 -18.13
N ASN A 362 0.01 1.46 -17.25
CA ASN A 362 1.41 1.33 -17.67
C ASN A 362 1.67 0.02 -18.42
N ALA A 363 1.17 -1.11 -17.94
CA ALA A 363 1.32 -2.41 -18.60
C ALA A 363 0.67 -2.40 -20.00
N ARG A 364 -0.52 -1.82 -20.14
CA ARG A 364 -1.20 -1.65 -21.43
C ARG A 364 -0.39 -0.77 -22.39
N LEU A 365 0.19 0.32 -21.92
CA LEU A 365 1.02 1.21 -22.72
C LEU A 365 2.30 0.50 -23.19
N VAL A 366 2.98 -0.22 -22.31
CA VAL A 366 4.18 -1.00 -22.63
C VAL A 366 3.86 -2.09 -23.67
N GLU A 367 2.77 -2.81 -23.49
CA GLU A 367 2.33 -3.85 -24.42
C GLU A 367 1.95 -3.27 -25.80
N ALA A 368 1.27 -2.11 -25.83
CA ALA A 368 0.96 -1.40 -27.07
C ALA A 368 2.22 -0.91 -27.80
N MET A 369 3.20 -0.36 -27.07
CA MET A 369 4.50 0.01 -27.65
C MET A 369 5.23 -1.20 -28.22
N GLY A 370 5.21 -2.35 -27.52
CA GLY A 370 5.80 -3.60 -28.00
C GLY A 370 5.19 -4.05 -29.33
N ARG A 371 3.86 -4.04 -29.44
CA ARG A 371 3.15 -4.36 -30.69
C ARG A 371 3.49 -3.42 -31.84
N GLU A 372 3.60 -2.11 -31.56
CA GLU A 372 3.95 -1.13 -32.59
C GLU A 372 5.39 -1.30 -33.08
N ILE A 373 6.33 -1.59 -32.18
CA ILE A 373 7.71 -1.90 -32.54
C ILE A 373 7.76 -3.14 -33.45
N GLU A 374 7.03 -4.20 -33.13
CA GLU A 374 6.97 -5.41 -33.95
C GLU A 374 6.38 -5.14 -35.35
N ARG A 375 5.33 -4.31 -35.42
CA ARG A 375 4.73 -3.86 -36.68
C ARG A 375 5.73 -3.08 -37.52
N LEU A 376 6.44 -2.11 -36.93
CA LEU A 376 7.46 -1.32 -37.63
C LEU A 376 8.64 -2.19 -38.10
N GLN A 377 9.10 -3.13 -37.28
CA GLN A 377 10.15 -4.08 -37.67
C GLN A 377 9.75 -4.92 -38.88
N THR A 378 8.49 -5.36 -38.93
CA THR A 378 7.95 -6.13 -40.06
C THR A 378 7.90 -5.27 -41.33
N LEU A 379 7.43 -4.02 -41.23
CA LEU A 379 7.41 -3.08 -42.36
C LEU A 379 8.82 -2.74 -42.85
N MET A 380 9.78 -2.49 -41.94
CA MET A 380 11.18 -2.24 -42.30
C MET A 380 11.81 -3.44 -43.01
N LYS A 381 11.54 -4.66 -42.56
CA LYS A 381 12.01 -5.89 -43.24
C LYS A 381 11.45 -6.00 -44.65
N ALA A 382 10.16 -5.73 -44.85
CA ALA A 382 9.53 -5.74 -46.17
C ALA A 382 10.12 -4.66 -47.09
N SER A 383 10.23 -3.43 -46.59
CA SER A 383 10.80 -2.30 -47.34
C SER A 383 12.25 -2.55 -47.77
N ARG A 384 13.08 -3.15 -46.90
CA ARG A 384 14.46 -3.53 -47.26
C ARG A 384 14.53 -4.59 -48.35
N ARG A 385 13.63 -5.58 -48.34
CA ARG A 385 13.56 -6.60 -49.40
C ARG A 385 13.19 -5.97 -50.75
N MET A 386 12.17 -5.11 -50.76
CA MET A 386 11.76 -4.41 -51.98
C MET A 386 12.86 -3.49 -52.51
N ALA A 387 13.58 -2.78 -51.63
CA ALA A 387 14.69 -1.91 -52.03
C ALA A 387 15.85 -2.72 -52.65
N ALA A 388 16.18 -3.89 -52.08
CA ALA A 388 17.22 -4.76 -52.62
C ALA A 388 16.86 -5.34 -54.00
N GLU A 389 15.59 -5.67 -54.25
CA GLU A 389 15.11 -6.11 -55.57
C GLU A 389 15.22 -4.98 -56.62
N LEU A 390 14.78 -3.76 -56.28
CA LEU A 390 14.90 -2.58 -57.15
C LEU A 390 16.36 -2.18 -57.44
N GLU A 391 17.26 -2.36 -56.47
CA GLU A 391 18.69 -2.12 -56.68
C GLU A 391 19.30 -3.16 -57.62
N LEU A 392 18.91 -4.44 -57.52
CA LEU A 392 19.40 -5.50 -58.41
C LEU A 392 19.02 -5.23 -59.87
N GLU A 393 17.76 -4.88 -60.14
CA GLU A 393 17.31 -4.55 -61.50
C GLU A 393 18.12 -3.40 -62.11
N LYS A 394 18.36 -2.33 -61.34
CA LYS A 394 19.16 -1.17 -61.79
C LYS A 394 20.63 -1.50 -62.02
N VAL A 395 21.22 -2.35 -61.18
CA VAL A 395 22.61 -2.80 -61.36
C VAL A 395 22.73 -3.62 -62.64
N LEU A 396 21.79 -4.53 -62.89
CA LEU A 396 21.81 -5.39 -64.08
C LEU A 396 21.56 -4.59 -65.36
N GLU A 397 20.66 -3.60 -65.32
CA GLU A 397 20.51 -2.61 -66.39
C GLU A 397 21.83 -1.87 -66.68
N GLY A 398 22.49 -1.36 -65.64
CA GLY A 398 23.79 -0.67 -65.79
C GLY A 398 24.88 -1.57 -66.39
N ILE A 399 24.94 -2.85 -66.01
CA ILE A 399 25.87 -3.83 -66.58
C ILE A 399 25.62 -4.02 -68.08
N VAL A 400 24.35 -4.12 -68.50
CA VAL A 400 24.00 -4.26 -69.93
C VAL A 400 24.43 -3.03 -70.72
N VAL A 401 24.11 -1.83 -70.24
CA VAL A 401 24.46 -0.58 -70.92
C VAL A 401 25.98 -0.46 -71.09
N VAL A 402 26.76 -0.63 -70.01
CA VAL A 402 28.23 -0.54 -70.06
C VAL A 402 28.84 -1.66 -70.91
N GLY A 403 28.30 -2.88 -70.83
CA GLY A 403 28.79 -4.03 -71.61
C GLY A 403 28.57 -3.83 -73.11
N MET A 404 27.42 -3.29 -73.51
CA MET A 404 27.12 -2.97 -74.90
C MET A 404 28.07 -1.90 -75.47
N GLU A 405 28.37 -0.85 -74.69
CA GLU A 405 29.34 0.18 -75.09
C GLU A 405 30.75 -0.37 -75.23
N ALA A 406 31.18 -1.24 -74.31
CA ALA A 406 32.54 -1.80 -74.31
C ALA A 406 32.80 -2.78 -75.47
N VAL A 407 31.79 -3.58 -75.84
CA VAL A 407 31.91 -4.61 -76.89
C VAL A 407 31.47 -4.05 -78.26
N GLY A 408 30.69 -2.97 -78.29
CA GLY A 408 30.16 -2.37 -79.52
C GLY A 408 29.04 -3.20 -80.16
N THR A 409 28.11 -3.72 -79.34
CA THR A 409 27.00 -4.57 -79.79
C THR A 409 25.68 -3.80 -79.84
N ASP A 410 24.80 -4.17 -80.78
CA ASP A 410 23.48 -3.52 -80.90
C ASP A 410 22.45 -4.03 -79.87
N ARG A 411 22.69 -5.18 -79.25
CA ARG A 411 21.72 -5.88 -78.39
C ARG A 411 22.42 -6.68 -77.30
N ALA A 412 21.81 -6.75 -76.13
CA ALA A 412 22.27 -7.59 -75.03
C ALA A 412 21.13 -7.93 -74.07
N ALA A 413 21.31 -9.00 -73.31
CA ALA A 413 20.41 -9.36 -72.21
C ALA A 413 21.18 -10.05 -71.08
N VAL A 414 20.70 -9.85 -69.86
CA VAL A 414 21.13 -10.59 -68.69
C VAL A 414 20.02 -11.57 -68.32
N TYR A 415 20.42 -12.84 -68.18
CA TYR A 415 19.56 -13.92 -67.76
C TYR A 415 19.97 -14.39 -66.36
N ILE A 416 18.99 -14.69 -65.51
CA ILE A 416 19.20 -15.28 -64.19
C ILE A 416 18.74 -16.73 -64.28
N TYR A 417 19.64 -17.67 -63.93
CA TYR A 417 19.32 -19.09 -63.90
C TYR A 417 19.00 -19.55 -62.47
N ASP A 418 17.81 -20.13 -62.30
CA ASP A 418 17.37 -20.81 -61.09
C ASP A 418 17.67 -22.31 -61.22
N ALA A 419 18.76 -22.74 -60.58
CA ALA A 419 19.22 -24.13 -60.61
C ALA A 419 18.28 -25.11 -59.87
N GLU A 420 17.50 -24.63 -58.89
CA GLU A 420 16.55 -25.49 -58.17
C GLU A 420 15.32 -25.78 -59.02
N ARG A 421 14.85 -24.78 -59.77
CA ARG A 421 13.60 -24.87 -60.53
C ARG A 421 13.76 -25.26 -61.99
N ASP A 422 14.97 -25.36 -62.50
CA ASP A 422 15.13 -25.75 -63.90
C ASP A 422 14.96 -24.60 -64.88
N ARG A 423 15.09 -23.34 -64.45
CA ARG A 423 14.47 -22.21 -65.16
C ARG A 423 15.44 -21.06 -65.43
N LEU A 424 15.31 -20.46 -66.59
CA LEU A 424 16.00 -19.24 -66.98
C LEU A 424 15.00 -18.09 -67.02
N ASP A 425 15.27 -16.99 -66.32
CA ASP A 425 14.44 -15.79 -66.35
C ASP A 425 15.25 -14.63 -66.96
N VAL A 426 14.59 -13.76 -67.74
CA VAL A 426 15.21 -12.55 -68.28
C VAL A 426 15.13 -11.46 -67.23
N SER A 427 16.28 -10.95 -66.77
CA SER A 427 16.29 -9.85 -65.81
C SER A 427 16.26 -8.49 -66.49
N TYR A 428 17.07 -8.29 -67.53
CA TYR A 428 17.06 -7.06 -68.33
C TYR A 428 17.51 -7.38 -69.76
N ALA A 429 16.92 -6.72 -70.74
CA ALA A 429 17.26 -6.88 -72.14
C ALA A 429 17.17 -5.53 -72.87
N HIS A 430 18.10 -5.31 -73.79
CA HIS A 430 18.14 -4.14 -74.67
C HIS A 430 18.17 -4.58 -76.13
N GLY A 431 17.27 -4.02 -76.94
CA GLY A 431 17.22 -4.24 -78.39
C GLY A 431 16.72 -5.63 -78.83
N LEU A 432 16.23 -6.47 -77.91
CA LEU A 432 15.68 -7.81 -78.20
C LEU A 432 14.16 -7.82 -78.14
N SER A 433 13.51 -8.52 -79.07
CA SER A 433 12.06 -8.69 -79.07
C SER A 433 11.60 -9.68 -77.99
N GLN A 434 10.39 -9.46 -77.45
CA GLN A 434 9.80 -10.37 -76.46
C GLN A 434 9.69 -11.81 -77.00
N THR A 435 9.35 -11.97 -78.28
CA THR A 435 9.27 -13.28 -78.95
C THR A 435 10.59 -14.05 -78.90
N TYR A 436 11.72 -13.35 -79.07
CA TYR A 436 13.05 -13.96 -78.99
C TYR A 436 13.43 -14.32 -77.56
N LEU A 437 13.12 -13.44 -76.60
CA LEU A 437 13.35 -13.68 -75.18
C LEU A 437 12.56 -14.89 -74.66
N ASP A 438 11.27 -14.98 -74.99
CA ASP A 438 10.40 -16.10 -74.59
C ASP A 438 10.88 -17.44 -75.19
N PHE A 439 11.33 -17.40 -76.45
CA PHE A 439 11.94 -18.57 -77.10
C PHE A 439 13.17 -19.04 -76.34
N LEU A 440 14.08 -18.11 -76.00
CA LEU A 440 15.32 -18.44 -75.28
C LEU A 440 15.03 -18.98 -73.88
N VAL A 441 14.15 -18.34 -73.11
CA VAL A 441 13.74 -18.81 -71.77
C VAL A 441 13.19 -20.24 -71.81
N THR A 442 12.43 -20.60 -72.84
CA THR A 442 11.82 -21.92 -72.97
C THR A 442 12.78 -22.97 -73.53
N SER A 443 13.73 -22.55 -74.38
CA SER A 443 14.59 -23.45 -75.15
C SER A 443 16.06 -23.37 -74.74
N PHE A 444 16.39 -22.72 -73.62
CA PHE A 444 17.77 -22.36 -73.26
C PHE A 444 18.71 -23.57 -73.21
N ARG A 445 18.23 -24.74 -72.76
CA ARG A 445 19.02 -25.99 -72.73
C ARG A 445 19.44 -26.50 -74.10
N SER A 446 18.76 -26.08 -75.16
CA SER A 446 19.00 -26.54 -76.54
C SER A 446 19.89 -25.60 -77.35
N VAL A 447 20.29 -24.45 -76.79
CA VAL A 447 21.14 -23.48 -77.49
C VAL A 447 22.58 -23.53 -76.97
N PRO A 448 23.59 -23.12 -77.78
CA PRO A 448 25.00 -23.16 -77.39
C PRO A 448 25.34 -22.47 -76.06
N GLY A 449 24.59 -21.41 -75.71
CA GLY A 449 24.74 -20.67 -74.46
C GLY A 449 24.48 -21.50 -73.18
N SER A 450 23.74 -22.61 -73.26
CA SER A 450 23.54 -23.51 -72.10
C SER A 450 24.83 -24.08 -71.52
N ARG A 451 25.91 -24.15 -72.31
CA ARG A 451 27.22 -24.65 -71.86
C ARG A 451 27.77 -23.84 -70.69
N ILE A 452 27.45 -22.55 -70.63
CA ILE A 452 27.89 -21.64 -69.55
C ILE A 452 27.41 -22.17 -68.18
N LEU A 453 26.26 -22.83 -68.13
CA LEU A 453 25.70 -23.41 -66.90
C LEU A 453 26.48 -24.63 -66.39
N GLN A 454 27.20 -25.32 -67.26
CA GLN A 454 28.01 -26.50 -66.92
C GLN A 454 29.47 -26.14 -66.70
N LYS A 455 30.00 -25.26 -67.56
CA LYS A 455 31.37 -24.76 -67.51
C LYS A 455 31.34 -23.25 -67.80
N PRO A 456 31.74 -22.39 -66.85
CA PRO A 456 31.63 -20.94 -66.98
C PRO A 456 32.72 -20.35 -67.90
N ASP A 457 32.76 -20.82 -69.14
CA ASP A 457 33.60 -20.30 -70.22
C ASP A 457 32.73 -19.49 -71.19
N MET A 458 33.29 -18.42 -71.77
CA MET A 458 32.63 -17.58 -72.77
C MET A 458 32.25 -18.38 -74.03
N VAL A 459 31.02 -18.20 -74.54
CA VAL A 459 30.50 -18.93 -75.71
C VAL A 459 30.24 -17.98 -76.88
N TRP A 460 31.23 -17.84 -77.75
CA TRP A 460 31.09 -17.04 -78.96
C TRP A 460 30.56 -17.87 -80.14
N VAL A 461 29.41 -17.50 -80.68
CA VAL A 461 28.91 -17.98 -81.98
C VAL A 461 29.06 -16.89 -83.05
N ARG A 462 29.86 -17.18 -84.09
CA ARG A 462 30.18 -16.23 -85.18
C ARG A 462 29.09 -16.10 -86.25
N ASP A 463 28.40 -17.20 -86.54
CA ASP A 463 27.28 -17.22 -87.50
C ASP A 463 26.16 -18.12 -86.98
N ALA A 464 25.26 -17.51 -86.20
CA ALA A 464 24.11 -18.18 -85.60
C ALA A 464 23.09 -18.70 -86.63
N TRP A 465 23.23 -18.38 -87.93
CA TRP A 465 22.31 -18.86 -88.97
C TRP A 465 22.75 -20.17 -89.62
N HIS A 466 24.02 -20.55 -89.45
CA HIS A 466 24.63 -21.70 -90.10
C HIS A 466 25.41 -22.61 -89.15
N ASP A 467 25.69 -22.16 -87.92
CA ASP A 467 26.36 -22.98 -86.92
C ASP A 467 25.50 -24.22 -86.57
N PRO A 468 26.01 -25.46 -86.79
CA PRO A 468 25.26 -26.68 -86.47
C PRO A 468 24.85 -26.80 -85.01
N GLU A 469 25.64 -26.26 -84.07
CA GLU A 469 25.33 -26.26 -82.64
C GLU A 469 24.21 -25.26 -82.31
N ALA A 470 24.05 -24.21 -83.12
CA ALA A 470 22.98 -23.22 -82.99
C ALA A 470 21.70 -23.60 -83.75
N ARG A 471 21.58 -24.82 -84.31
CA ARG A 471 20.45 -25.23 -85.14
C ARG A 471 19.07 -24.94 -84.54
N PRO A 472 18.81 -25.18 -83.25
CA PRO A 472 17.53 -24.84 -82.63
C PRO A 472 17.23 -23.34 -82.62
N LEU A 473 18.27 -22.49 -82.64
CA LEU A 473 18.19 -21.03 -82.60
C LEU A 473 18.06 -20.38 -84.00
N TRP A 474 18.35 -21.10 -85.11
CA TRP A 474 18.45 -20.52 -86.46
C TRP A 474 17.27 -19.64 -86.86
N GLU A 475 16.04 -20.15 -86.70
CA GLU A 475 14.83 -19.41 -87.10
C GLU A 475 14.54 -18.22 -86.20
N ALA A 476 14.85 -18.32 -84.90
CA ALA A 476 14.68 -17.23 -83.96
C ALA A 476 15.72 -16.14 -84.20
N ALA A 477 17.00 -16.51 -84.37
CA ALA A 477 18.10 -15.59 -84.67
C ALA A 477 17.92 -14.87 -86.02
N ARG A 478 17.44 -15.55 -87.07
CA ARG A 478 17.15 -14.91 -88.37
C ARG A 478 16.02 -13.90 -88.29
N ARG A 479 14.93 -14.25 -87.60
CA ARG A 479 13.78 -13.35 -87.39
C ARG A 479 14.16 -12.13 -86.56
N GLU A 480 14.98 -12.35 -85.55
CA GLU A 480 15.47 -11.30 -84.67
C GLU A 480 16.53 -10.43 -85.36
N GLY A 481 17.27 -10.98 -86.33
CA GLY A 481 18.35 -10.30 -87.05
C GLY A 481 19.72 -10.47 -86.38
N ILE A 482 19.88 -11.46 -85.50
CA ILE A 482 21.12 -11.75 -84.78
C ILE A 482 21.96 -12.70 -85.63
N ARG A 483 23.11 -12.22 -86.11
CA ARG A 483 24.05 -13.03 -86.89
C ARG A 483 25.14 -13.64 -86.02
N SER A 484 25.58 -12.94 -84.99
CA SER A 484 26.59 -13.40 -84.03
C SER A 484 26.19 -13.02 -82.62
N TYR A 485 26.60 -13.80 -81.63
CA TYR A 485 26.44 -13.48 -80.21
C TYR A 485 27.60 -14.03 -79.39
N LEU A 486 27.75 -13.48 -78.19
CA LEU A 486 28.80 -13.78 -77.23
C LEU A 486 28.25 -14.31 -75.91
#